data_AF-A0A6L9FN86-F1
#
_entry.id   AF-A0A6L9FN86-F1
#
_cell.length_a   1.000
_cell.length_b   1.000
_cell.length_c   1.000
_cell.angle_alpha   90.00
_cell.angle_beta   90.00
_cell.angle_gamma   90.00
#
_symmetry.space_group_name_H-M   'P 1'
#
loop_
_entity.id
_entity.type
_entity.pdbx_description
1 polymer ?
#
loop_
_entity_poly.entity_id
_entity_poly.type
_entity_poly.pdbx_seq_one_letter_code
_entity_poly.pdbx_strand_id
1 'polypeptide(L)'
;MINQISDKAYEFSFFQAVSLLEKHYKSDSSVDFSGVGENKYFHQERIRFSVSASLAFPKSDMDFVTHMDMAGEAYTRVEVNFLGLHGSSSPLPSSYTEKLAGREEEDNPVKQFFDFFHNRYVSMVYRVWKKYRYHIQYESGAQDPFSSRMLHLLGLSSVMQEAEAADLDRAKLLSYVNQLSTRTRSPKLISGIVAHYFSLPNVYIEEWVFRRIEIHPSQRNQLNQMNCQLGQDFHLGQSMPDLVGKFNLCIDEIDFSTYQAFLPGKTQHETLVGLIRFILRDPMAWDLKMRVKLDTVPQNSLGQGEGNVLGQTAWLGIPTEDDTQIRLIGSV
;
A
#
# COMPACT_ATOMS: atom_id res chain seq x y z
N MET A 1 25.39 -9.98 -6.02
CA MET A 1 24.36 -10.92 -5.52
C MET A 1 24.08 -12.03 -6.54
N ILE A 2 23.84 -11.72 -7.82
CA ILE A 2 23.52 -12.75 -8.83
C ILE A 2 24.71 -13.65 -9.15
N ASN A 3 25.91 -13.08 -9.28
CA ASN A 3 27.13 -13.87 -9.40
C ASN A 3 27.37 -14.76 -8.15
N GLN A 4 26.87 -14.37 -6.97
CA GLN A 4 26.95 -15.26 -5.79
C GLN A 4 25.95 -16.41 -5.86
N ILE A 5 24.79 -16.22 -6.52
CA ILE A 5 23.83 -17.31 -6.76
C ILE A 5 24.40 -18.30 -7.78
N SER A 6 25.11 -17.84 -8.82
CA SER A 6 25.80 -18.72 -9.77
C SER A 6 26.97 -19.46 -9.11
N ASP A 7 27.79 -18.77 -8.32
CA ASP A 7 29.00 -19.35 -7.72
C ASP A 7 28.68 -20.27 -6.53
N LYS A 8 27.56 -20.05 -5.84
CA LYS A 8 27.16 -20.76 -4.62
C LYS A 8 25.70 -21.20 -4.63
N ALA A 9 25.27 -21.84 -5.73
CA ALA A 9 23.89 -22.31 -5.88
C ALA A 9 23.41 -23.19 -4.70
N TYR A 10 24.31 -23.96 -4.09
CA TYR A 10 24.02 -24.87 -2.98
C TYR A 10 23.68 -24.18 -1.64
N GLU A 11 24.02 -22.90 -1.46
CA GLU A 11 23.68 -22.15 -0.24
C GLU A 11 22.26 -21.59 -0.25
N PHE A 12 21.59 -21.61 -1.41
CA PHE A 12 20.25 -21.05 -1.59
C PHE A 12 19.20 -22.15 -1.76
N SER A 13 18.01 -21.94 -1.19
CA SER A 13 16.83 -22.74 -1.56
C SER A 13 16.32 -22.30 -2.94
N PHE A 14 15.79 -23.25 -3.71
CA PHE A 14 15.21 -23.00 -5.04
C PHE A 14 14.24 -21.80 -5.05
N PHE A 15 13.27 -21.78 -4.12
CA PHE A 15 12.24 -20.74 -4.12
C PHE A 15 12.81 -19.35 -3.83
N GLN A 16 13.82 -19.28 -2.97
CA GLN A 16 14.51 -18.02 -2.64
C GLN A 16 15.31 -17.52 -3.85
N ALA A 17 16.09 -18.40 -4.49
CA ALA A 17 16.89 -18.03 -5.65
C ALA A 17 16.02 -17.56 -6.82
N VAL A 18 14.95 -18.28 -7.14
CA VAL A 18 14.02 -17.87 -8.21
C VAL A 18 13.33 -16.54 -7.88
N SER A 19 12.96 -16.30 -6.61
CA SER A 19 12.38 -15.01 -6.21
C SER A 19 13.38 -13.84 -6.35
N LEU A 20 14.66 -14.07 -6.06
CA LEU A 20 15.70 -13.06 -6.25
C LEU A 20 15.99 -12.80 -7.74
N LEU A 21 16.03 -13.84 -8.56
CA LEU A 21 16.17 -13.72 -10.01
C LEU A 21 14.97 -12.97 -10.61
N GLU A 22 13.76 -13.28 -10.18
CA GLU A 22 12.55 -12.59 -10.61
C GLU A 22 12.60 -11.09 -10.27
N LYS A 23 13.07 -10.73 -9.06
CA LYS A 23 13.27 -9.32 -8.67
C LYS A 23 14.34 -8.62 -9.49
N HIS A 24 15.41 -9.33 -9.88
CA HIS A 24 16.44 -8.76 -10.72
C HIS A 24 15.91 -8.41 -12.12
N TYR A 25 15.21 -9.35 -12.78
CA TYR A 25 14.63 -9.10 -14.09
C TYR A 25 13.54 -8.02 -14.06
N LYS A 26 12.75 -7.93 -12.98
CA LYS A 26 11.81 -6.82 -12.78
C LYS A 26 12.47 -5.46 -12.59
N SER A 27 13.69 -5.42 -12.02
CA SER A 27 14.45 -4.18 -11.82
C SER A 27 15.09 -3.68 -13.11
N ASP A 28 15.26 -4.54 -14.11
CA ASP A 28 15.88 -4.19 -15.37
C ASP A 28 14.81 -3.69 -16.35
N SER A 29 14.65 -2.37 -16.44
CA SER A 29 13.67 -1.72 -17.31
C SER A 29 13.90 -1.98 -18.80
N SER A 30 15.04 -2.57 -19.20
CA SER A 30 15.34 -2.91 -20.59
C SER A 30 14.69 -4.21 -21.05
N VAL A 31 14.18 -5.03 -20.11
CA VAL A 31 13.63 -6.36 -20.38
C VAL A 31 12.13 -6.37 -20.14
N ASP A 32 11.36 -6.74 -21.17
CA ASP A 32 9.93 -7.07 -21.00
C ASP A 32 9.82 -8.38 -20.20
N PHE A 33 9.47 -8.26 -18.92
CA PHE A 33 9.38 -9.36 -17.97
C PHE A 33 8.04 -9.36 -17.24
N SER A 34 7.20 -10.35 -17.54
CA SER A 34 5.87 -10.55 -16.93
C SER A 34 5.92 -11.30 -15.60
N GLY A 35 6.80 -12.31 -15.49
CA GLY A 35 6.92 -13.17 -14.32
C GLY A 35 7.18 -14.63 -14.70
N VAL A 36 7.72 -15.41 -13.76
CA VAL A 36 8.06 -16.81 -14.01
C VAL A 36 6.80 -17.63 -14.31
N GLY A 37 6.73 -18.23 -15.50
CA GLY A 37 5.63 -19.11 -15.90
C GLY A 37 4.32 -18.38 -16.21
N GLU A 38 4.35 -17.05 -16.35
CA GLU A 38 3.19 -16.25 -16.78
C GLU A 38 3.09 -16.14 -18.31
N ASN A 39 4.21 -16.29 -19.01
CA ASN A 39 4.23 -16.20 -20.46
C ASN A 39 3.50 -17.37 -21.13
N LYS A 40 2.98 -17.09 -22.32
CA LYS A 40 2.30 -18.11 -23.14
C LYS A 40 3.31 -19.03 -23.84
N TYR A 41 4.44 -18.48 -24.28
CA TYR A 41 5.42 -19.20 -25.08
C TYR A 41 6.75 -19.36 -24.35
N PHE A 42 7.38 -20.53 -24.51
CA PHE A 42 8.66 -20.87 -23.87
C PHE A 42 9.80 -19.89 -24.20
N HIS A 43 9.86 -19.37 -25.42
CA HIS A 43 10.92 -18.44 -25.82
C HIS A 43 10.88 -17.09 -25.07
N GLN A 44 9.72 -16.73 -24.52
CA GLN A 44 9.53 -15.48 -23.75
C GLN A 44 9.98 -15.63 -22.29
N GLU A 45 10.19 -16.87 -21.81
CA GLU A 45 10.64 -17.11 -20.44
C GLU A 45 12.13 -16.76 -20.30
N ARG A 46 12.41 -15.71 -19.53
CA ARG A 46 13.78 -15.28 -19.17
C ARG A 46 14.46 -16.24 -18.21
N ILE A 47 13.68 -16.87 -17.32
CA ILE A 47 14.17 -17.88 -16.38
C ILE A 47 13.72 -19.25 -16.89
N ARG A 48 14.69 -20.06 -17.31
CA ARG A 48 14.47 -21.42 -17.80
C ARG A 48 14.89 -22.42 -16.73
N PHE A 49 14.15 -23.51 -16.63
CA PHE A 49 14.41 -24.58 -15.67
C PHE A 49 14.75 -25.84 -16.43
N SER A 50 15.80 -26.52 -16.00
CA SER A 50 16.20 -27.86 -16.45
C SER A 50 16.35 -28.76 -15.25
N VAL A 51 16.39 -30.08 -15.47
CA VAL A 51 16.65 -31.03 -14.39
C VAL A 51 17.98 -31.74 -14.59
N SER A 52 18.76 -31.89 -13.52
CA SER A 52 20.04 -32.60 -13.53
C SER A 52 19.83 -34.08 -13.91
N ALA A 53 20.64 -34.56 -14.86
CA ALA A 53 20.67 -35.97 -15.23
C ALA A 53 21.51 -36.82 -14.26
N SER A 54 22.17 -36.19 -13.29
CA SER A 54 23.02 -36.87 -12.32
C SER A 54 22.23 -37.87 -11.47
N LEU A 55 22.81 -39.07 -11.30
CA LEU A 55 22.31 -40.09 -10.36
C LEU A 55 22.94 -39.94 -8.97
N ALA A 56 23.87 -39.01 -8.79
CA ALA A 56 24.46 -38.75 -7.50
C ALA A 56 23.43 -38.18 -6.52
N PHE A 57 23.66 -38.39 -5.23
CA PHE A 57 22.84 -37.77 -4.20
C PHE A 57 22.99 -36.24 -4.26
N PRO A 58 21.90 -35.48 -4.43
CA PRO A 58 21.97 -34.04 -4.61
C PRO A 58 22.35 -33.34 -3.30
N LYS A 59 23.22 -32.34 -3.39
CA LYS A 59 23.64 -31.55 -2.21
C LYS A 59 22.63 -30.46 -1.84
N SER A 60 21.82 -30.02 -2.80
CA SER A 60 20.81 -28.98 -2.63
C SER A 60 19.70 -29.12 -3.69
N ASP A 61 18.64 -28.31 -3.58
CA ASP A 61 17.55 -28.27 -4.57
C ASP A 61 18.01 -27.87 -5.98
N MET A 62 19.11 -27.10 -6.08
CA MET A 62 19.69 -26.63 -7.34
C MET A 62 21.07 -27.23 -7.57
N ASP A 63 21.39 -27.52 -8.83
CA ASP A 63 22.71 -28.02 -9.23
C ASP A 63 23.61 -26.82 -9.61
N PHE A 64 23.20 -26.06 -10.63
CA PHE A 64 23.88 -24.85 -11.06
C PHE A 64 22.91 -23.81 -11.65
N VAL A 65 23.36 -22.56 -11.68
CA VAL A 65 22.67 -21.43 -12.30
C VAL A 65 23.60 -20.80 -13.32
N THR A 66 23.19 -20.81 -14.60
CA THR A 66 23.99 -20.29 -15.72
C THR A 66 23.28 -19.14 -16.39
N HIS A 67 23.99 -18.03 -16.58
CA HIS A 67 23.51 -16.90 -17.37
C HIS A 67 23.96 -17.07 -18.83
N MET A 68 23.03 -16.90 -19.77
CA MET A 68 23.26 -17.10 -21.19
C MET A 68 22.64 -15.94 -21.95
N ASP A 69 23.35 -15.40 -22.94
CA ASP A 69 22.80 -14.42 -23.86
C ASP A 69 22.38 -15.11 -25.16
N MET A 70 21.10 -15.05 -25.50
CA MET A 70 20.59 -15.59 -26.76
C MET A 70 19.94 -14.45 -27.55
N ALA A 71 20.41 -14.23 -28.79
CA ALA A 71 19.86 -13.22 -29.70
C ALA A 71 19.80 -11.79 -29.12
N GLY A 72 20.77 -11.42 -28.27
CA GLY A 72 20.85 -10.10 -27.63
C GLY A 72 19.99 -9.94 -26.38
N GLU A 73 19.39 -11.03 -25.89
CA GLU A 73 18.59 -11.02 -24.66
C GLU A 73 19.21 -11.95 -23.60
N ALA A 74 19.23 -11.49 -22.35
CA ALA A 74 19.79 -12.24 -21.23
C ALA A 74 18.78 -13.27 -20.66
N TYR A 75 19.22 -14.51 -20.58
CA TYR A 75 18.48 -15.64 -20.01
C TYR A 75 19.23 -16.24 -18.83
N THR A 76 18.49 -16.78 -17.87
CA THR A 76 19.05 -17.55 -16.77
C THR A 76 18.51 -18.97 -16.81
N ARG A 77 19.39 -19.95 -16.89
CA ARG A 77 19.06 -21.38 -16.75
C ARG A 77 19.33 -21.80 -15.32
N VAL A 78 18.34 -22.41 -14.68
CA VAL A 78 18.42 -22.99 -13.34
C VAL A 78 18.23 -24.50 -13.46
N GLU A 79 19.28 -25.25 -13.19
CA GLU A 79 19.24 -26.72 -13.12
C GLU A 79 18.77 -27.14 -11.73
N VAL A 80 17.67 -27.89 -11.63
CA VAL A 80 17.12 -28.39 -10.36
C VAL A 80 17.37 -29.89 -10.21
N ASN A 81 17.41 -30.34 -8.95
CA ASN A 81 17.65 -31.75 -8.60
C ASN A 81 16.37 -32.50 -8.19
N PHE A 82 15.23 -31.83 -8.17
CA PHE A 82 13.95 -32.38 -7.73
C PHE A 82 12.93 -32.39 -8.87
N LEU A 83 11.88 -33.19 -8.72
CA LEU A 83 10.72 -33.21 -9.64
C LEU A 83 11.07 -33.50 -11.12
N GLY A 84 12.14 -34.25 -11.35
CA GLY A 84 12.55 -34.74 -12.65
C GLY A 84 11.94 -36.07 -13.06
N LEU A 85 11.70 -36.24 -14.36
CA LEU A 85 11.53 -37.54 -15.00
C LEU A 85 12.86 -38.26 -15.21
N HIS A 86 13.99 -37.60 -14.98
CA HIS A 86 15.34 -38.18 -14.98
C HIS A 86 16.14 -37.66 -13.79
N GLY A 87 17.33 -38.21 -13.58
CA GLY A 87 18.18 -37.92 -12.41
C GLY A 87 17.85 -38.80 -11.20
N SER A 88 18.47 -38.48 -10.07
CA SER A 88 18.43 -39.29 -8.84
C SER A 88 17.04 -39.49 -8.22
N SER A 89 16.10 -38.57 -8.48
CA SER A 89 14.72 -38.60 -7.94
C SER A 89 13.67 -39.03 -8.98
N SER A 90 14.10 -39.66 -10.08
CA SER A 90 13.19 -40.02 -11.17
C SER A 90 12.25 -41.19 -10.81
N PRO A 91 10.97 -41.12 -11.21
CA PRO A 91 10.05 -42.25 -11.12
C PRO A 91 10.19 -43.24 -12.29
N LEU A 92 11.00 -42.92 -13.31
CA LEU A 92 11.19 -43.79 -14.47
C LEU A 92 12.10 -44.98 -14.13
N PRO A 93 11.98 -46.11 -14.85
CA PRO A 93 12.87 -47.25 -14.66
C PRO A 93 14.35 -46.85 -14.80
N SER A 94 15.21 -47.41 -13.95
CA SER A 94 16.64 -47.09 -13.89
C SER A 94 17.36 -47.24 -15.24
N SER A 95 16.91 -48.16 -16.09
CA SER A 95 17.44 -48.35 -17.44
C SER A 95 17.32 -47.12 -18.34
N TYR A 96 16.32 -46.26 -18.11
CA TYR A 96 16.16 -44.99 -18.83
C TYR A 96 17.06 -43.90 -18.24
N THR A 97 17.10 -43.80 -16.91
CA THR A 97 17.84 -42.75 -16.21
C THR A 97 19.35 -42.93 -16.33
N GLU A 98 19.86 -44.17 -16.29
CA GLU A 98 21.28 -44.48 -16.52
C GLU A 98 21.74 -44.12 -17.94
N LYS A 99 20.90 -44.40 -18.96
CA LYS A 99 21.18 -44.01 -20.35
C LYS A 99 21.22 -42.50 -20.54
N LEU A 100 20.44 -41.76 -19.76
CA LEU A 100 20.42 -40.29 -19.77
C LEU A 100 21.62 -39.71 -19.02
N ALA A 101 22.00 -40.31 -17.89
CA ALA A 101 23.13 -39.87 -17.06
C ALA A 101 24.49 -40.12 -17.71
N GLY A 102 24.61 -41.19 -18.51
CA GLY A 102 25.86 -41.55 -19.21
C GLY A 102 26.13 -40.78 -20.50
N ARG A 103 25.24 -39.86 -20.91
CA ARG A 103 25.43 -39.02 -22.11
C ARG A 103 25.93 -37.64 -21.73
N GLU A 104 26.78 -37.06 -22.56
CA GLU A 104 27.19 -35.65 -22.44
C GLU A 104 25.99 -34.71 -22.66
N GLU A 105 26.00 -33.53 -22.03
CA GLU A 105 24.88 -32.58 -22.10
C GLU A 105 24.58 -32.11 -23.54
N GLU A 106 25.60 -31.98 -24.37
CA GLU A 106 25.48 -31.56 -25.77
C GLU A 106 24.86 -32.64 -26.67
N ASP A 107 24.99 -33.93 -26.30
CA ASP A 107 24.48 -35.08 -27.05
C ASP A 107 23.31 -35.79 -26.32
N ASN A 108 22.44 -35.00 -25.69
CA ASN A 108 21.28 -35.52 -24.96
C ASN A 108 19.94 -34.90 -25.42
N PRO A 109 19.43 -35.28 -26.60
CA PRO A 109 18.16 -34.77 -27.13
C PRO A 109 16.95 -35.18 -26.27
N VAL A 110 17.04 -36.32 -25.58
CA VAL A 110 15.95 -36.81 -24.71
C VAL A 110 15.85 -35.95 -23.45
N LYS A 111 16.99 -35.56 -22.84
CA LYS A 111 17.01 -34.58 -21.75
C LYS A 111 16.40 -33.26 -22.18
N GLN A 112 16.80 -32.73 -23.34
CA GLN A 112 16.27 -31.46 -23.86
C GLN A 112 14.75 -31.54 -24.10
N PHE A 113 14.25 -32.67 -24.62
CA PHE A 113 12.82 -32.91 -24.77
C PHE A 113 12.09 -32.93 -23.42
N PHE A 114 12.63 -33.60 -22.40
CA PHE A 114 12.03 -33.59 -21.07
C PHE A 114 12.13 -32.21 -20.39
N ASP A 115 13.23 -31.49 -20.58
CA ASP A 115 13.43 -30.15 -20.02
C ASP A 115 12.38 -29.15 -20.54
N PHE A 116 11.84 -29.35 -21.75
CA PHE A 116 10.67 -28.58 -22.22
C PHE A 116 9.46 -28.74 -21.28
N PHE A 117 9.17 -29.97 -20.83
CA PHE A 117 8.07 -30.23 -19.89
C PHE A 117 8.44 -29.82 -18.46
N HIS A 118 9.66 -30.14 -18.01
CA HIS A 118 10.15 -29.77 -16.69
C HIS A 118 10.11 -28.26 -16.49
N ASN A 119 10.48 -27.47 -17.50
CA ASN A 119 10.42 -26.02 -17.40
C ASN A 119 9.02 -25.51 -17.05
N ARG A 120 7.99 -26.02 -17.74
CA ARG A 120 6.61 -25.62 -17.47
C ARG A 120 6.12 -26.13 -16.12
N TYR A 121 6.51 -27.34 -15.74
CA TYR A 121 6.09 -27.93 -14.47
C TYR A 121 6.71 -27.22 -13.26
N VAL A 122 8.03 -27.03 -13.26
CA VAL A 122 8.77 -26.35 -12.20
C VAL A 122 8.35 -24.89 -12.06
N SER A 123 8.12 -24.19 -13.18
CA SER A 123 7.60 -22.81 -13.14
C SER A 123 6.22 -22.75 -12.47
N MET A 124 5.31 -23.69 -12.74
CA MET A 124 4.01 -23.75 -12.07
C MET A 124 4.13 -24.04 -10.57
N VAL A 125 5.05 -24.90 -10.15
CA VAL A 125 5.32 -25.15 -8.72
C VAL A 125 5.76 -23.87 -8.02
N TYR A 126 6.67 -23.11 -8.64
CA TYR A 126 7.07 -21.80 -8.12
C TYR A 126 5.89 -20.82 -8.06
N ARG A 127 5.04 -20.76 -9.10
CA ARG A 127 3.85 -19.89 -9.11
C ARG A 127 2.86 -20.23 -7.99
N VAL A 128 2.61 -21.51 -7.74
CA VAL A 128 1.74 -21.96 -6.64
C VAL A 128 2.35 -21.57 -5.29
N TRP A 129 3.65 -21.78 -5.11
CA TRP A 129 4.36 -21.38 -3.90
C TRP A 129 4.27 -19.87 -3.65
N LYS A 130 4.47 -19.07 -4.70
CA LYS A 130 4.37 -17.61 -4.67
C LYS A 130 2.95 -17.15 -4.36
N LYS A 131 1.93 -17.74 -5.01
CA LYS A 131 0.50 -17.37 -4.94
C LYS A 131 -0.05 -17.27 -3.52
N TYR A 132 0.36 -18.15 -2.61
CA TYR A 132 -0.15 -18.18 -1.23
C TYR A 132 0.71 -17.40 -0.24
N ARG A 133 1.76 -16.73 -0.71
CA ARG A 133 2.74 -16.03 0.13
C ARG A 133 2.74 -14.53 -0.16
N TYR A 134 1.87 -13.80 0.53
CA TYR A 134 1.70 -12.36 0.31
C TYR A 134 3.00 -11.55 0.47
N HIS A 135 3.82 -11.82 1.49
CA HIS A 135 5.10 -11.13 1.71
C HIS A 135 6.10 -11.19 0.54
N ILE A 136 5.95 -12.13 -0.40
CA ILE A 136 6.79 -12.25 -1.59
C ILE A 136 6.16 -11.53 -2.79
N GLN A 137 4.82 -11.51 -2.86
CA GLN A 137 4.07 -10.81 -3.90
C GLN A 137 3.94 -9.31 -3.66
N TYR A 138 4.11 -8.87 -2.41
CA TYR A 138 3.95 -7.47 -2.05
C TYR A 138 4.89 -6.59 -2.86
N GLU A 139 4.30 -5.64 -3.58
CA GLU A 139 5.01 -4.61 -4.32
C GLU A 139 4.86 -3.27 -3.59
N SER A 140 5.92 -2.47 -3.60
CA SER A 140 5.93 -1.19 -2.88
C SER A 140 4.77 -0.31 -3.33
N GLY A 141 4.14 0.37 -2.37
CA GLY A 141 2.94 1.17 -2.63
C GLY A 141 1.67 0.36 -2.84
N ALA A 142 1.64 -0.93 -2.46
CA ALA A 142 0.44 -1.76 -2.52
C ALA A 142 -0.19 -1.81 -3.94
N GLN A 143 0.69 -1.89 -4.94
CA GLN A 143 0.34 -1.96 -6.36
C GLN A 143 0.01 -3.38 -6.82
N ASP A 144 0.33 -4.39 -5.99
CA ASP A 144 0.11 -5.77 -6.34
C ASP A 144 -1.39 -6.15 -6.41
N PRO A 145 -1.74 -7.19 -7.19
CA PRO A 145 -3.13 -7.59 -7.37
C PRO A 145 -3.83 -8.02 -6.08
N PHE A 146 -3.11 -8.56 -5.09
CA PHE A 146 -3.71 -8.98 -3.83
C PHE A 146 -4.03 -7.77 -2.95
N SER A 147 -3.09 -6.84 -2.79
CA SER A 147 -3.30 -5.54 -2.15
C SER A 147 -4.48 -4.79 -2.75
N SER A 148 -4.57 -4.73 -4.07
CA SER A 148 -5.68 -4.09 -4.77
C SER A 148 -7.03 -4.69 -4.37
N ARG A 149 -7.14 -6.04 -4.28
CA ARG A 149 -8.35 -6.71 -3.80
C ARG A 149 -8.66 -6.41 -2.33
N MET A 150 -7.64 -6.31 -1.47
CA MET A 150 -7.82 -5.93 -0.06
C MET A 150 -8.34 -4.49 0.06
N LEU A 151 -7.82 -3.58 -0.77
CA LEU A 151 -8.30 -2.19 -0.80
C LEU A 151 -9.74 -2.10 -1.33
N HIS A 152 -10.12 -2.94 -2.30
CA HIS A 152 -11.52 -3.05 -2.74
C HIS A 152 -12.46 -3.48 -1.61
N LEU A 153 -12.02 -4.37 -0.71
CA LEU A 153 -12.81 -4.76 0.48
C LEU A 153 -13.10 -3.57 1.40
N LEU A 154 -12.24 -2.54 1.41
CA LEU A 154 -12.44 -1.32 2.19
C LEU A 154 -13.44 -0.35 1.57
N GLY A 155 -13.90 -0.59 0.35
CA GLY A 155 -14.72 0.36 -0.41
C GLY A 155 -13.89 1.42 -1.13
N LEU A 156 -12.56 1.25 -1.24
CA LEU A 156 -11.73 2.18 -2.02
C LEU A 156 -12.02 2.09 -3.53
N SER A 157 -12.71 1.06 -4.03
CA SER A 157 -13.01 0.94 -5.46
C SER A 157 -13.92 2.05 -5.99
N SER A 158 -14.83 2.58 -5.16
CA SER A 158 -15.70 3.72 -5.52
C SER A 158 -15.03 5.06 -5.23
N VAL A 159 -14.27 5.16 -4.13
CA VAL A 159 -13.58 6.40 -3.72
C VAL A 159 -12.38 6.72 -4.62
N MET A 160 -11.72 5.71 -5.20
CA MET A 160 -10.68 5.91 -6.22
C MET A 160 -11.21 6.37 -7.58
N GLN A 161 -12.52 6.19 -7.86
CA GLN A 161 -13.15 6.70 -9.09
C GLN A 161 -13.49 8.19 -8.97
N GLU A 162 -13.68 8.69 -7.75
CA GLU A 162 -13.73 10.13 -7.47
C GLU A 162 -12.29 10.66 -7.50
N ALA A 163 -11.96 11.42 -8.55
CA ALA A 163 -10.62 11.91 -8.86
C ALA A 163 -9.91 12.71 -7.75
N GLU A 164 -10.59 13.01 -6.64
CA GLU A 164 -10.10 13.81 -5.51
C GLU A 164 -9.41 12.98 -4.41
N ALA A 165 -9.63 11.67 -4.32
CA ALA A 165 -8.96 10.80 -3.32
C ALA A 165 -7.66 10.16 -3.85
N ALA A 166 -7.16 10.62 -5.00
CA ALA A 166 -6.13 9.97 -5.78
C ALA A 166 -4.72 9.96 -5.16
N ASP A 167 -4.49 10.66 -4.04
CA ASP A 167 -3.17 10.78 -3.40
C ASP A 167 -3.07 10.06 -2.04
N LEU A 168 -4.03 9.20 -1.70
CA LEU A 168 -3.93 8.42 -0.47
C LEU A 168 -2.89 7.30 -0.61
N ASP A 169 -1.97 7.22 0.36
CA ASP A 169 -0.97 6.16 0.46
C ASP A 169 -1.64 4.83 0.76
N ARG A 170 -1.79 4.04 -0.29
CA ARG A 170 -2.39 2.70 -0.28
C ARG A 170 -1.71 1.77 0.71
N ALA A 171 -0.38 1.84 0.86
CA ALA A 171 0.36 0.97 1.74
C ALA A 171 0.04 1.29 3.21
N LYS A 172 -0.06 2.57 3.57
CA LYS A 172 -0.52 2.98 4.91
C LYS A 172 -1.95 2.56 5.18
N LEU A 173 -2.84 2.69 4.20
CA LEU A 173 -4.24 2.26 4.35
C LEU A 173 -4.37 0.74 4.54
N LEU A 174 -3.52 -0.07 3.90
CA LEU A 174 -3.52 -1.52 4.09
C LEU A 174 -3.32 -1.94 5.55
N SER A 175 -2.53 -1.20 6.32
CA SER A 175 -2.30 -1.50 7.74
C SER A 175 -3.58 -1.41 8.57
N TYR A 176 -4.58 -0.66 8.08
CA TYR A 176 -5.87 -0.42 8.75
C TYR A 176 -7.03 -1.19 8.14
N VAL A 177 -6.77 -2.19 7.30
CA VAL A 177 -7.84 -2.93 6.58
C VAL A 177 -8.88 -3.47 7.55
N ASN A 178 -8.45 -4.05 8.67
CA ASN A 178 -9.36 -4.59 9.66
C ASN A 178 -10.24 -3.49 10.29
N GLN A 179 -9.64 -2.42 10.82
CA GLN A 179 -10.39 -1.32 11.45
C GLN A 179 -11.36 -0.65 10.45
N LEU A 180 -10.90 -0.37 9.23
CA LEU A 180 -11.66 0.32 8.21
C LEU A 180 -12.81 -0.52 7.64
N SER A 181 -12.68 -1.85 7.65
CA SER A 181 -13.75 -2.78 7.24
C SER A 181 -14.98 -2.73 8.16
N THR A 182 -14.78 -2.39 9.44
CA THR A 182 -15.87 -2.26 10.40
C THR A 182 -16.76 -1.04 10.11
N ARG A 183 -18.03 -1.09 10.54
CA ARG A 183 -18.96 0.04 10.37
C ARG A 183 -18.75 1.15 11.42
N THR A 184 -18.19 0.82 12.57
CA THR A 184 -18.08 1.75 13.69
C THR A 184 -16.87 2.66 13.54
N ARG A 185 -17.08 3.98 13.60
CA ARG A 185 -16.01 4.98 13.56
C ARG A 185 -15.84 5.63 14.93
N SER A 186 -15.14 4.93 15.82
CA SER A 186 -14.85 5.46 17.16
C SER A 186 -13.81 6.61 17.10
N PRO A 187 -13.85 7.56 18.03
CA PRO A 187 -12.85 8.64 18.14
C PRO A 187 -11.41 8.14 18.08
N LYS A 188 -11.11 7.08 18.85
CA LYS A 188 -9.78 6.46 18.92
C LYS A 188 -9.32 5.83 17.60
N LEU A 189 -10.26 5.31 16.82
CA LEU A 189 -9.95 4.72 15.51
C LEU A 189 -9.53 5.84 14.55
N ILE A 190 -10.34 6.90 14.45
CA ILE A 190 -10.06 8.00 13.54
C ILE A 190 -8.74 8.67 13.94
N SER A 191 -8.57 9.00 15.22
CA SER A 191 -7.36 9.64 15.70
C SER A 191 -6.12 8.76 15.52
N GLY A 192 -6.23 7.45 15.78
CA GLY A 192 -5.14 6.50 15.57
C GLY A 192 -4.72 6.35 14.10
N ILE A 193 -5.69 6.35 13.16
CA ILE A 193 -5.40 6.32 11.73
C ILE A 193 -4.69 7.60 11.30
N VAL A 194 -5.21 8.76 11.69
CA VAL A 194 -4.60 10.06 11.35
C VAL A 194 -3.19 10.18 11.94
N ALA A 195 -3.01 9.80 13.21
CA ALA A 195 -1.71 9.83 13.88
C ALA A 195 -0.66 9.01 13.11
N HIS A 196 -0.96 7.75 12.78
CA HIS A 196 -0.01 6.91 12.05
C HIS A 196 0.17 7.33 10.60
N TYR A 197 -0.90 7.74 9.91
CA TYR A 197 -0.82 8.10 8.50
C TYR A 197 0.14 9.27 8.27
N PHE A 198 0.10 10.28 9.14
CA PHE A 198 0.93 11.47 9.07
C PHE A 198 2.16 11.42 10.01
N SER A 199 2.40 10.32 10.72
CA SER A 199 3.46 10.19 11.71
C SER A 199 3.42 11.29 12.79
N LEU A 200 2.22 11.63 13.26
CA LEU A 200 1.97 12.68 14.26
C LEU A 200 2.04 12.11 15.67
N PRO A 201 2.58 12.87 16.64
CA PRO A 201 2.81 12.38 18.00
C PRO A 201 1.52 12.28 18.83
N ASN A 202 0.62 13.28 18.70
CA ASN A 202 -0.59 13.36 19.50
C ASN A 202 -1.78 13.80 18.64
N VAL A 203 -2.72 12.88 18.43
CA VAL A 203 -3.98 13.15 17.73
C VAL A 203 -5.12 12.56 18.55
N TYR A 204 -6.15 13.37 18.78
CA TYR A 204 -7.39 12.96 19.45
C TYR A 204 -8.59 13.67 18.85
N ILE A 205 -9.77 13.24 19.27
CA ILE A 205 -11.03 13.84 18.85
C ILE A 205 -11.72 14.42 20.07
N GLU A 206 -12.10 15.68 19.96
CA GLU A 206 -13.03 16.34 20.87
C GLU A 206 -14.45 16.11 20.35
N GLU A 207 -15.20 15.28 21.07
CA GLU A 207 -16.58 14.93 20.74
C GLU A 207 -17.56 16.01 21.21
N TRP A 208 -18.79 15.95 20.69
CA TRP A 208 -19.93 16.77 21.15
C TRP A 208 -19.73 18.28 21.00
N VAL A 209 -19.23 18.71 19.84
CA VAL A 209 -18.93 20.12 19.60
C VAL A 209 -20.20 20.85 19.20
N PHE A 210 -20.57 21.86 20.00
CA PHE A 210 -21.72 22.69 19.69
C PHE A 210 -21.56 23.43 18.36
N ARG A 211 -22.60 23.37 17.52
CA ARG A 211 -22.77 24.24 16.35
C ARG A 211 -24.21 24.74 16.25
N ARG A 212 -24.41 25.82 15.50
CA ARG A 212 -25.73 26.24 15.02
C ARG A 212 -25.87 25.81 13.57
N ILE A 213 -26.90 25.03 13.26
CA ILE A 213 -27.25 24.64 11.90
C ILE A 213 -28.33 25.58 11.39
N GLU A 214 -28.17 26.08 10.18
CA GLU A 214 -29.22 26.85 9.51
C GLU A 214 -30.35 25.92 9.05
N ILE A 215 -31.59 26.27 9.39
CA ILE A 215 -32.77 25.57 8.91
C ILE A 215 -33.01 26.01 7.47
N HIS A 216 -33.06 25.04 6.55
CA HIS A 216 -33.28 25.32 5.13
C HIS A 216 -34.59 26.12 4.97
N PRO A 217 -34.65 27.15 4.09
CA PRO A 217 -35.84 28.00 3.95
C PRO A 217 -37.17 27.25 3.76
N SER A 218 -37.15 26.10 3.09
CA SER A 218 -38.34 25.25 2.90
C SER A 218 -38.81 24.50 4.15
N GLN A 219 -37.97 24.40 5.19
CA GLN A 219 -38.25 23.74 6.47
C GLN A 219 -38.52 24.76 7.58
N ARG A 220 -38.48 26.06 7.28
CA ARG A 220 -38.78 27.11 8.25
C ARG A 220 -40.28 27.17 8.49
N ASN A 221 -40.66 27.32 9.75
CA ASN A 221 -42.05 27.49 10.12
C ASN A 221 -42.63 28.78 9.54
N GLN A 222 -43.80 28.67 8.94
CA GLN A 222 -44.53 29.79 8.35
C GLN A 222 -45.98 29.76 8.87
N LEU A 223 -46.56 30.94 9.07
CA LEU A 223 -47.95 31.05 9.49
C LEU A 223 -48.87 30.43 8.43
N ASN A 224 -49.94 29.78 8.89
CA ASN A 224 -50.94 29.13 8.03
C ASN A 224 -50.37 27.99 7.15
N GLN A 225 -49.28 27.36 7.57
CA GLN A 225 -48.75 26.13 6.97
C GLN A 225 -48.88 24.94 7.93
N MET A 226 -48.67 23.74 7.39
CA MET A 226 -48.59 22.51 8.18
C MET A 226 -47.30 22.47 9.01
N ASN A 227 -47.27 21.62 10.03
CA ASN A 227 -46.11 21.35 10.90
C ASN A 227 -45.58 22.55 11.72
N CYS A 228 -46.50 23.41 12.20
CA CYS A 228 -46.19 24.60 13.01
C CYS A 228 -46.94 24.56 14.36
N GLN A 229 -46.91 23.44 15.07
CA GLN A 229 -47.55 23.24 16.37
C GLN A 229 -46.55 23.43 17.51
N LEU A 230 -46.90 24.34 18.44
CA LEU A 230 -46.09 24.60 19.63
C LEU A 230 -45.97 23.33 20.49
N GLY A 231 -44.73 22.97 20.86
CA GLY A 231 -44.43 21.80 21.68
C GLY A 231 -44.31 20.48 20.92
N GLN A 232 -44.48 20.49 19.59
CA GLN A 232 -44.27 19.31 18.74
C GLN A 232 -43.17 19.55 17.70
N ASP A 233 -43.41 20.45 16.76
CA ASP A 233 -42.55 20.70 15.58
C ASP A 233 -42.24 22.19 15.35
N PHE A 234 -42.80 23.07 16.19
CA PHE A 234 -42.44 24.48 16.16
C PHE A 234 -41.02 24.73 16.68
N HIS A 235 -40.15 25.17 15.77
CA HIS A 235 -38.82 25.72 16.02
C HIS A 235 -38.81 27.23 15.77
N LEU A 236 -38.20 27.97 16.69
CA LEU A 236 -38.10 29.43 16.62
C LEU A 236 -36.85 29.85 15.82
N GLY A 237 -37.06 30.73 14.83
CA GLY A 237 -35.98 31.38 14.08
C GLY A 237 -35.46 30.55 12.90
N GLN A 238 -34.28 30.92 12.42
CA GLN A 238 -33.68 30.37 11.20
C GLN A 238 -32.57 29.34 11.45
N SER A 239 -32.28 29.01 12.72
CA SER A 239 -31.23 28.05 13.06
C SER A 239 -31.55 27.27 14.34
N MET A 240 -30.99 26.07 14.44
CA MET A 240 -31.14 25.18 15.58
C MET A 240 -29.77 24.79 16.17
N PRO A 241 -29.69 24.55 17.49
CA PRO A 241 -28.49 24.01 18.12
C PRO A 241 -28.30 22.54 17.71
N ASP A 242 -27.06 22.14 17.42
CA ASP A 242 -26.65 20.76 17.23
C ASP A 242 -25.38 20.48 18.03
N LEU A 243 -25.38 19.35 18.74
CA LEU A 243 -24.26 18.86 19.53
C LEU A 243 -23.75 17.50 19.02
N VAL A 244 -24.50 16.82 18.17
CA VAL A 244 -24.19 15.44 17.76
C VAL A 244 -23.46 15.41 16.44
N GLY A 245 -23.79 16.31 15.52
CA GLY A 245 -23.28 16.30 14.15
C GLY A 245 -21.92 16.98 13.94
N LYS A 246 -21.17 17.30 15.01
CA LYS A 246 -19.86 17.95 14.90
C LYS A 246 -18.84 17.47 15.93
N PHE A 247 -17.59 17.31 15.49
CA PHE A 247 -16.44 17.05 16.34
C PHE A 247 -15.25 17.95 15.95
N ASN A 248 -14.21 18.02 16.78
CA ASN A 248 -12.93 18.62 16.38
C ASN A 248 -11.86 17.52 16.32
N LEU A 249 -11.12 17.49 15.22
CA LEU A 249 -9.89 16.73 15.12
C LEU A 249 -8.76 17.58 15.71
N CYS A 250 -8.18 17.13 16.82
CA CYS A 250 -7.13 17.84 17.53
C CYS A 250 -5.77 17.19 17.24
N ILE A 251 -4.80 17.99 16.78
CA ILE A 251 -3.42 17.59 16.55
C ILE A 251 -2.52 18.47 17.43
N ASP A 252 -1.93 17.89 18.46
CA ASP A 252 -1.11 18.61 19.43
C ASP A 252 0.37 18.24 19.31
N GLU A 253 1.24 19.08 19.89
CA GLU A 253 2.69 18.85 19.96
C GLU A 253 3.37 18.76 18.58
N ILE A 254 2.93 19.59 17.62
CA ILE A 254 3.54 19.65 16.28
C ILE A 254 4.50 20.83 16.13
N ASP A 255 5.52 20.64 15.29
CA ASP A 255 6.47 21.69 14.96
C ASP A 255 5.85 22.67 13.95
N PHE A 256 6.32 23.91 13.92
CA PHE A 256 5.77 24.96 13.04
C PHE A 256 5.78 24.59 11.55
N SER A 257 6.81 23.87 11.08
CA SER A 257 6.88 23.38 9.69
C SER A 257 5.78 22.37 9.37
N THR A 258 5.45 21.49 10.32
CA THR A 258 4.35 20.52 10.19
C THR A 258 3.02 21.26 10.20
N TYR A 259 2.83 22.19 11.13
CA TYR A 259 1.65 23.05 11.17
C TYR A 259 1.39 23.75 9.84
N GLN A 260 2.42 24.35 9.24
CA GLN A 260 2.31 25.04 7.95
C GLN A 260 1.86 24.10 6.83
N ALA A 261 2.24 22.82 6.87
CA ALA A 261 1.84 21.83 5.87
C ALA A 261 0.37 21.39 6.00
N PHE A 262 -0.25 21.55 7.17
CA PHE A 262 -1.68 21.28 7.42
C PHE A 262 -2.60 22.49 7.21
N LEU A 263 -2.05 23.64 6.80
CA LEU A 263 -2.84 24.82 6.45
C LEU A 263 -3.66 24.58 5.16
N PRO A 264 -4.81 25.27 5.00
CA PRO A 264 -5.62 25.14 3.79
C PRO A 264 -4.84 25.48 2.51
N GLY A 265 -5.03 24.68 1.46
CA GLY A 265 -4.31 24.83 0.18
C GLY A 265 -2.91 24.18 0.15
N LYS A 266 -2.57 23.36 1.16
CA LYS A 266 -1.35 22.56 1.21
C LYS A 266 -1.66 21.08 1.01
N THR A 267 -0.69 20.32 0.49
CA THR A 267 -0.86 18.91 0.15
C THR A 267 -1.27 18.03 1.33
N GLN A 268 -0.68 18.22 2.53
CA GLN A 268 -1.08 17.41 3.70
C GLN A 268 -2.51 17.74 4.16
N HIS A 269 -2.95 18.99 4.04
CA HIS A 269 -4.34 19.36 4.32
C HIS A 269 -5.31 18.67 3.36
N GLU A 270 -5.05 18.71 2.05
CA GLU A 270 -5.88 18.02 1.04
C GLU A 270 -5.91 16.51 1.28
N THR A 271 -4.76 15.92 1.62
CA THR A 271 -4.63 14.50 1.95
C THR A 271 -5.45 14.16 3.21
N LEU A 272 -5.42 15.01 4.23
CA LEU A 272 -6.17 14.83 5.47
C LEU A 272 -7.67 14.90 5.22
N VAL A 273 -8.13 15.87 4.43
CA VAL A 273 -9.55 15.99 4.05
C VAL A 273 -10.00 14.75 3.28
N GLY A 274 -9.21 14.28 2.31
CA GLY A 274 -9.48 13.04 1.58
C GLY A 274 -9.52 11.80 2.47
N LEU A 275 -8.58 11.71 3.43
CA LEU A 275 -8.52 10.62 4.41
C LEU A 275 -9.74 10.62 5.34
N ILE A 276 -10.12 11.78 5.89
CA ILE A 276 -11.30 11.91 6.75
C ILE A 276 -12.58 11.60 5.97
N ARG A 277 -12.73 12.10 4.74
CA ARG A 277 -13.86 11.75 3.86
C ARG A 277 -13.92 10.26 3.58
N PHE A 278 -12.78 9.60 3.41
CA PHE A 278 -12.73 8.15 3.22
C PHE A 278 -13.12 7.36 4.48
N ILE A 279 -12.67 7.82 5.66
CA ILE A 279 -12.98 7.16 6.94
C ILE A 279 -14.45 7.37 7.32
N LEU A 280 -14.96 8.59 7.22
CA LEU A 280 -16.33 8.96 7.57
C LEU A 280 -17.29 8.55 6.46
N ARG A 281 -18.13 7.54 6.72
CA ARG A 281 -19.17 7.11 5.78
C ARG A 281 -20.39 8.01 5.81
N ASP A 282 -20.70 8.57 6.98
CA ASP A 282 -21.77 9.55 7.17
C ASP A 282 -21.13 10.93 7.40
N PRO A 283 -21.55 11.98 6.68
CA PRO A 283 -20.92 13.29 6.76
C PRO A 283 -21.25 13.98 8.09
N MET A 284 -20.36 13.83 9.07
CA MET A 284 -20.31 14.71 10.23
C MET A 284 -19.45 15.92 9.90
N ALA A 285 -19.84 17.10 10.37
CA ALA A 285 -18.98 18.27 10.26
C ALA A 285 -17.79 18.11 11.21
N TRP A 286 -16.63 18.63 10.81
CA TRP A 286 -15.46 18.59 11.67
C TRP A 286 -14.61 19.84 11.47
N ASP A 287 -13.99 20.30 12.56
CA ASP A 287 -12.94 21.31 12.49
C ASP A 287 -11.58 20.70 12.79
N LEU A 288 -10.52 21.33 12.29
CA LEU A 288 -9.15 20.99 12.62
C LEU A 288 -8.63 21.95 13.70
N LYS A 289 -8.31 21.42 14.88
CA LYS A 289 -7.61 22.14 15.94
C LYS A 289 -6.17 21.68 15.98
N MET A 290 -5.23 22.62 15.98
CA MET A 290 -3.81 22.33 16.03
C MET A 290 -3.14 23.11 17.15
N ARG A 291 -2.22 22.48 17.87
CA ARG A 291 -1.35 23.15 18.84
C ARG A 291 0.11 23.01 18.42
N VAL A 292 0.76 24.16 18.21
CA VAL A 292 2.16 24.24 17.79
C VAL A 292 3.07 24.36 19.01
N LYS A 293 4.24 23.72 18.99
CA LYS A 293 5.25 23.91 20.05
C LYS A 293 5.85 25.30 19.96
N LEU A 294 5.84 26.01 21.09
CA LEU A 294 6.29 27.40 21.22
C LEU A 294 7.74 27.64 20.76
N ASP A 295 8.63 26.69 21.05
CA ASP A 295 10.05 26.75 20.71
C ASP A 295 10.32 26.70 19.19
N THR A 296 9.38 26.17 18.42
CA THR A 296 9.48 26.08 16.96
C THR A 296 8.85 27.26 16.22
N VAL A 297 8.11 28.13 16.92
CA VAL A 297 7.43 29.27 16.30
C VAL A 297 8.47 30.33 15.91
N PRO A 298 8.57 30.73 14.63
CA PRO A 298 9.52 31.74 14.21
C PRO A 298 9.15 33.11 14.77
N GLN A 299 10.16 33.95 15.00
CA GLN A 299 9.91 35.36 15.31
C GLN A 299 9.31 36.07 14.10
N ASN A 300 8.23 36.81 14.34
CA ASN A 300 7.58 37.58 13.29
C ASN A 300 8.45 38.76 12.86
N SER A 301 8.73 38.81 11.56
CA SER A 301 9.47 39.88 10.91
C SER A 301 8.67 40.40 9.72
N LEU A 302 8.53 41.72 9.62
CA LEU A 302 7.82 42.36 8.52
C LEU A 302 8.49 42.02 7.17
N GLY A 303 7.69 41.68 6.17
CA GLY A 303 8.16 41.34 4.82
C GLY A 303 8.19 39.83 4.59
N GLN A 304 9.39 39.24 4.49
CA GLN A 304 9.59 37.84 4.06
C GLN A 304 9.58 36.80 5.20
N GLY A 305 9.06 37.15 6.38
CA GLY A 305 8.91 36.19 7.49
C GLY A 305 7.86 35.12 7.20
N GLU A 306 8.13 33.88 7.65
CA GLU A 306 7.21 32.74 7.51
C GLU A 306 5.91 32.90 8.33
N GLY A 307 5.93 33.77 9.35
CA GLY A 307 4.81 34.07 10.26
C GLY A 307 3.92 35.25 9.86
N ASN A 308 3.79 35.54 8.56
CA ASN A 308 3.15 36.79 8.11
C ASN A 308 1.70 36.66 7.61
N VAL A 309 1.05 35.50 7.78
CA VAL A 309 -0.34 35.30 7.35
C VAL A 309 -1.29 35.48 8.53
N LEU A 310 -2.11 36.54 8.46
CA LEU A 310 -3.09 36.86 9.51
C LEU A 310 -4.09 35.72 9.70
N GLY A 311 -4.34 35.34 10.95
CA GLY A 311 -5.27 34.27 11.31
C GLY A 311 -4.75 32.85 11.02
N GLN A 312 -3.50 32.71 10.55
CA GLN A 312 -2.86 31.42 10.30
C GLN A 312 -1.49 31.35 10.97
N THR A 313 -0.53 32.20 10.59
CA THR A 313 0.87 32.08 11.06
C THR A 313 1.36 33.32 11.81
N ALA A 314 0.53 34.36 11.97
CA ALA A 314 0.92 35.61 12.61
C ALA A 314 0.48 35.73 14.07
N TRP A 315 1.43 35.63 15.00
CA TRP A 315 1.28 35.99 16.42
C TRP A 315 1.79 37.40 16.73
N LEU A 316 1.03 38.18 17.51
CA LEU A 316 1.50 39.48 17.98
C LEU A 316 2.32 39.31 19.27
N GLY A 317 3.59 39.72 19.23
CA GLY A 317 4.49 39.62 20.38
C GLY A 317 5.09 38.22 20.55
N ILE A 318 5.41 37.86 21.79
CA ILE A 318 5.94 36.54 22.15
C ILE A 318 4.73 35.65 22.46
N PRO A 319 4.48 34.57 21.69
CA PRO A 319 3.33 33.70 21.92
C PRO A 319 3.43 32.98 23.26
N THR A 320 2.28 32.81 23.92
CA THR A 320 2.11 31.96 25.12
C THR A 320 1.45 30.63 24.74
N GLU A 321 1.38 29.67 25.66
CA GLU A 321 0.81 28.34 25.38
C GLU A 321 -0.66 28.40 24.91
N ASP A 322 -1.43 29.38 25.39
CA ASP A 322 -2.81 29.59 24.97
C ASP A 322 -2.90 30.13 23.53
N ASP A 323 -1.88 30.89 23.08
CA ASP A 323 -1.85 31.52 21.75
C ASP A 323 -1.48 30.53 20.64
N THR A 324 -0.87 29.38 20.97
CA THR A 324 -0.46 28.39 19.96
C THR A 324 -1.55 27.40 19.59
N GLN A 325 -2.72 27.47 20.26
CA GLN A 325 -3.89 26.69 19.89
C GLN A 325 -4.67 27.40 18.77
N ILE A 326 -4.55 26.87 17.55
CA ILE A 326 -5.20 27.42 16.36
C ILE A 326 -6.32 26.49 15.93
N ARG A 327 -7.49 27.08 15.65
CA ARG A 327 -8.66 26.37 15.11
C ARG A 327 -8.87 26.78 13.66
N LEU A 328 -8.64 25.83 12.76
CA LEU A 328 -9.09 25.94 11.38
C LEU A 328 -10.53 25.40 11.30
N ILE A 329 -11.47 26.31 11.03
CA ILE A 329 -12.87 25.94 10.84
C ILE A 329 -12.99 25.29 9.47
N GLY A 330 -13.27 23.98 9.47
CA GLY A 330 -13.47 23.21 8.25
C GLY A 330 -14.92 23.35 7.80
N SER A 331 -15.14 24.09 6.72
CA SER A 331 -16.38 24.01 5.95
C SER A 331 -16.25 22.89 4.92
N VAL A 332 -16.38 21.63 5.35
CA VAL A 332 -16.62 20.48 4.47
C VAL A 332 -17.75 19.64 5.06
#